data_AF-A0A1I3Y915-F1
#
_entry.id   AF-A0A1I3Y915-F1
#
_cell.length_a   1.000
_cell.length_b   1.000
_cell.length_c   1.000
_cell.angle_alpha   90.00
_cell.angle_beta   90.00
_cell.angle_gamma   90.00
#
_symmetry.space_group_name_H-M   'P 1'
#
loop_
_entity.id
_entity.type
_entity.pdbx_description
1 polymer ?
#
loop_
_entity_poly.entity_id
_entity_poly.type
_entity_poly.pdbx_seq_one_letter_code
_entity_poly.pdbx_strand_id
1 'polypeptide(L)'
;MMRPLTALLCVLALSVGAAHAAQADISLGQSDSLARAAATDVVVFNVVKVRPLDGGEVASCRVFGRAIRAERGKRFRPRQSVRLTVPCATQGSDASDATPKWVDREALVRSAHGRAFLGGDGGLIAYELYDLN
;
A
#
# COMPACT_ATOMS: atom_id res chain seq x y z
N MET A 1 -48.32 -38.55 -52.19
CA MET A 1 -48.57 -39.48 -51.07
C MET A 1 -47.56 -39.20 -49.97
N MET A 2 -48.04 -39.15 -48.71
CA MET A 2 -47.35 -39.10 -47.40
C MET A 2 -46.35 -37.96 -47.06
N ARG A 3 -46.75 -37.13 -46.08
CA ARG A 3 -45.94 -36.36 -45.10
C ARG A 3 -45.45 -37.33 -43.97
N PRO A 4 -44.84 -36.93 -42.83
CA PRO A 4 -44.07 -35.73 -42.41
C PRO A 4 -42.77 -36.11 -41.65
N LEU A 5 -41.99 -35.13 -41.16
CA LEU A 5 -41.42 -35.06 -39.79
C LEU A 5 -40.30 -34.02 -39.72
N THR A 6 -40.68 -32.75 -39.69
CA THR A 6 -39.80 -31.66 -39.25
C THR A 6 -39.69 -31.76 -37.73
N ALA A 7 -38.52 -32.20 -37.26
CA ALA A 7 -38.21 -32.35 -35.85
C ALA A 7 -38.23 -30.99 -35.13
N LEU A 8 -38.97 -30.95 -34.03
CA LEU A 8 -39.00 -29.87 -33.04
C LEU A 8 -37.57 -29.57 -32.54
N LEU A 9 -37.11 -28.34 -32.76
CA LEU A 9 -35.98 -27.74 -32.06
C LEU A 9 -36.45 -27.21 -30.69
N CYS A 10 -36.23 -28.00 -29.64
CA CYS A 10 -36.01 -27.49 -28.30
C CYS A 10 -34.55 -27.04 -28.21
N VAL A 11 -34.26 -25.83 -27.73
CA VAL A 11 -33.33 -25.59 -26.60
C VAL A 11 -33.59 -24.17 -26.07
N LEU A 12 -33.80 -24.14 -24.76
CA LEU A 12 -33.98 -22.98 -23.91
C LEU A 12 -32.70 -22.15 -23.74
N ALA A 13 -32.94 -20.87 -23.45
CA ALA A 13 -32.23 -20.04 -22.48
C ALA A 13 -30.75 -19.74 -22.73
N LEU A 14 -30.46 -18.48 -23.05
CA LEU A 14 -29.42 -17.74 -22.35
C LEU A 14 -29.92 -16.32 -22.04
N SER A 15 -30.30 -16.16 -20.78
CA SER A 15 -30.33 -14.90 -20.04
C SER A 15 -29.12 -14.03 -20.41
N VAL A 16 -29.39 -12.88 -21.02
CA VAL A 16 -28.44 -11.75 -21.08
C VAL A 16 -28.37 -11.17 -19.67
N GLY A 17 -27.62 -11.86 -18.81
CA GLY A 17 -27.20 -11.36 -17.50
C GLY A 17 -26.22 -10.23 -17.71
N ALA A 18 -26.46 -9.13 -17.03
CA ALA A 18 -25.61 -7.95 -17.00
C ALA A 18 -24.17 -8.31 -16.58
N ALA A 19 -23.28 -8.47 -17.54
CA ALA A 19 -21.84 -8.39 -17.32
C ALA A 19 -21.43 -6.91 -17.44
N HIS A 20 -21.93 -6.07 -16.52
CA HIS A 20 -21.42 -4.70 -16.39
C HIS A 20 -20.16 -4.76 -15.52
N ALA A 21 -19.02 -4.76 -16.21
CA ALA A 21 -17.69 -4.34 -15.77
C ALA A 21 -17.40 -4.42 -14.26
N ALA A 22 -16.93 -5.58 -13.80
CA ALA A 22 -15.97 -5.62 -12.70
C ALA A 22 -14.59 -5.18 -13.23
N GLN A 23 -14.46 -3.88 -13.55
CA GLN A 23 -13.19 -3.21 -13.83
C GLN A 23 -13.01 -2.11 -12.78
N ALA A 24 -12.80 -2.52 -11.53
CA ALA A 24 -12.30 -1.64 -10.49
C ALA A 24 -11.22 -2.41 -9.71
N ASP A 25 -10.09 -1.73 -9.45
CA ASP A 25 -9.05 -2.08 -8.48
C ASP A 25 -7.85 -2.99 -8.85
N ILE A 26 -7.64 -3.41 -10.09
CA ILE A 26 -6.40 -4.17 -10.42
C ILE A 26 -5.17 -3.25 -10.65
N SER A 27 -5.34 -1.98 -11.01
CA SER A 27 -4.19 -1.10 -11.30
C SER A 27 -3.50 -0.49 -10.07
N LEU A 28 -4.21 -0.30 -8.95
CA LEU A 28 -3.67 0.41 -7.78
C LEU A 28 -2.83 -0.52 -6.88
N GLY A 29 -3.31 -1.73 -6.58
CA GLY A 29 -2.56 -2.69 -5.77
C GLY A 29 -1.33 -3.28 -6.47
N GLN A 30 -1.37 -3.38 -7.81
CA GLN A 30 -0.27 -3.91 -8.59
C GLN A 30 0.88 -2.90 -8.73
N SER A 31 0.58 -1.60 -8.79
CA SER A 31 1.59 -0.53 -8.85
C SER A 31 2.38 -0.42 -7.53
N ASP A 32 1.69 -0.50 -6.38
CA ASP A 32 2.35 -0.48 -5.06
C ASP A 32 3.22 -1.71 -4.83
N SER A 33 2.75 -2.90 -5.24
CA SER A 33 3.54 -4.13 -5.10
C SER A 33 4.78 -4.15 -6.01
N LEU A 34 4.67 -3.63 -7.24
CA LEU A 34 5.82 -3.47 -8.14
C LEU A 34 6.82 -2.43 -7.61
N ALA A 35 6.34 -1.28 -7.10
CA ALA A 35 7.19 -0.26 -6.51
C ALA A 35 7.96 -0.81 -5.28
N ARG A 36 7.28 -1.55 -4.40
CA ARG A 36 7.92 -2.26 -3.27
C ARG A 36 8.91 -3.32 -3.73
N ALA A 37 8.59 -4.05 -4.80
CA ALA A 37 9.49 -5.04 -5.38
C ALA A 37 10.77 -4.40 -5.93
N ALA A 38 10.68 -3.17 -6.47
CA ALA A 38 11.80 -2.38 -6.96
C ALA A 38 12.65 -1.72 -5.85
N ALA A 39 12.24 -1.80 -4.58
CA ALA A 39 13.00 -1.23 -3.47
C ALA A 39 14.41 -1.83 -3.38
N THR A 40 15.41 -0.96 -3.29
CA THR A 40 16.82 -1.34 -3.18
C THR A 40 17.16 -1.74 -1.74
N ASP A 41 16.64 -1.00 -0.76
CA ASP A 41 16.78 -1.32 0.65
C ASP A 41 15.40 -1.56 1.29
N VAL A 42 15.31 -2.55 2.15
CA VAL A 42 14.13 -2.81 2.99
C VAL A 42 14.60 -2.98 4.43
N VAL A 43 14.06 -2.19 5.34
CA VAL A 43 14.47 -2.18 6.74
C VAL A 43 13.28 -2.33 7.67
N VAL A 44 13.41 -3.21 8.66
CA VAL A 44 12.47 -3.32 9.78
C VAL A 44 13.10 -2.65 10.99
N PHE A 45 12.34 -1.81 11.68
CA PHE A 45 12.87 -0.97 12.74
C PHE A 45 11.84 -0.74 13.86
N ASN A 46 12.35 -0.44 15.06
CA ASN A 46 11.52 0.02 16.17
C ASN A 46 11.24 1.51 15.99
N VAL A 47 9.97 1.92 16.07
CA VAL A 47 9.62 3.32 16.13
C VAL A 47 10.00 3.84 17.51
N VAL A 48 10.78 4.92 17.55
CA VAL A 48 11.22 5.56 18.80
C VAL A 48 10.47 6.85 19.03
N LYS A 49 10.20 7.60 17.95
CA LYS A 49 9.59 8.92 18.04
C LYS A 49 8.98 9.31 16.71
N VAL A 50 7.83 9.94 16.75
CA VAL A 50 7.20 10.58 15.59
C VAL A 50 7.08 12.07 15.87
N ARG A 51 7.39 12.88 14.85
CA ARG A 51 7.23 14.34 14.91
C ARG A 51 6.45 14.81 13.69
N PRO A 52 5.33 15.54 13.84
CA PRO A 52 4.73 16.21 12.71
C PRO A 52 5.71 17.23 12.13
N LEU A 53 5.65 17.41 10.82
CA LEU A 53 6.35 18.45 10.09
C LEU A 53 5.30 19.46 9.62
N ASP A 54 5.38 20.67 10.15
CA ASP A 54 4.50 21.77 9.76
C ASP A 54 5.01 22.44 8.47
N GLY A 55 4.10 23.00 7.67
CA GLY A 55 4.44 23.85 6.51
C GLY A 55 4.64 23.14 5.17
N GLY A 56 4.22 21.88 5.03
CA GLY A 56 4.15 21.18 3.73
C GLY A 56 2.76 21.25 3.10
N GLU A 57 2.68 21.19 1.76
CA GLU A 57 1.43 21.03 1.01
C GLU A 57 0.69 19.72 1.39
N VAL A 58 1.47 18.71 1.78
CA VAL A 58 1.02 17.41 2.27
C VAL A 58 1.47 17.26 3.73
N ALA A 59 0.52 17.02 4.64
CA ALA A 59 0.84 16.75 6.03
C ALA A 59 1.84 15.57 6.12
N SER A 60 2.95 15.78 6.83
CA SER A 60 4.07 14.87 6.82
C SER A 60 4.57 14.63 8.25
N CYS A 61 5.04 13.42 8.52
CA CYS A 61 5.63 13.04 9.79
C CYS A 61 7.08 12.64 9.59
N ARG A 62 7.95 13.11 10.48
CA ARG A 62 9.29 12.56 10.64
C ARG A 62 9.24 11.42 11.65
N VAL A 63 9.52 10.22 11.17
CA VAL A 63 9.64 9.02 11.98
C VAL A 63 11.11 8.78 12.30
N PHE A 64 11.40 8.64 13.59
CA PHE A 64 12.70 8.26 14.11
C PHE A 64 12.60 6.85 14.66
N GLY A 65 13.57 6.01 14.32
CA GLY A 65 13.59 4.63 14.75
C GLY A 65 14.98 4.05 14.91
N ARG A 66 15.02 2.78 15.28
CA ARG A 66 16.25 1.98 15.36
C ARG A 66 16.08 0.72 14.55
N ALA A 67 16.94 0.52 13.57
CA ALA A 67 16.91 -0.66 12.72
C ALA A 67 17.03 -1.92 13.58
N ILE A 68 16.13 -2.88 13.37
CA ILE A 68 16.23 -4.22 13.93
C ILE A 68 17.10 -5.05 12.98
N ARG A 69 16.74 -5.05 11.70
CA ARG A 69 17.41 -5.78 10.62
C ARG A 69 17.12 -5.13 9.26
N ALA A 70 18.01 -5.34 8.31
CA ALA A 70 17.73 -5.13 6.90
C ALA A 70 17.19 -6.44 6.30
N GLU A 71 16.03 -6.39 5.66
CA GLU A 71 15.48 -7.50 4.86
C GLU A 71 16.07 -7.49 3.44
N ARG A 72 16.48 -6.31 2.96
CA ARG A 72 17.14 -6.14 1.67
C ARG A 72 18.11 -4.96 1.72
N GLY A 73 19.18 -5.06 0.94
CA GLY A 73 20.20 -4.02 0.84
C GLY A 73 21.16 -4.02 2.04
N LYS A 74 22.10 -3.07 2.03
CA LYS A 74 23.17 -2.97 3.05
C LYS A 74 23.22 -1.59 3.72
N ARG A 75 22.27 -0.70 3.40
CA ARG A 75 22.23 0.67 3.94
C ARG A 75 22.04 0.72 5.45
N PHE A 76 21.32 -0.26 6.02
CA PHE A 76 21.00 -0.29 7.44
C PHE A 76 21.63 -1.50 8.14
N ARG A 77 22.27 -1.24 9.28
CA ARG A 77 22.76 -2.26 10.21
C ARG A 77 21.87 -2.33 11.45
N PRO A 78 21.80 -3.48 12.15
CA PRO A 78 21.10 -3.57 13.42
C PRO A 78 21.52 -2.47 14.41
N ARG A 79 20.54 -1.90 15.10
CA ARG A 79 20.61 -0.76 16.04
C ARG A 79 20.99 0.59 15.43
N GLN A 80 21.21 0.69 14.12
CA GLN A 80 21.45 1.98 13.46
C GLN A 80 20.21 2.87 13.52
N SER A 81 20.41 4.18 13.63
CA SER A 81 19.31 5.15 13.57
C SER A 81 18.66 5.16 12.20
N VAL A 82 17.33 5.10 12.18
CA VAL A 82 16.49 5.25 11.00
C VAL A 82 15.75 6.57 11.11
N ARG A 83 15.72 7.34 10.02
CA ARG A 83 14.99 8.61 9.93
C ARG A 83 14.26 8.67 8.61
N LEU A 84 12.94 8.72 8.67
CA LEU A 84 12.07 8.71 7.49
C LEU A 84 11.14 9.92 7.54
N THR A 85 10.77 10.42 6.36
CA THR A 85 9.63 11.32 6.20
C THR A 85 8.52 10.51 5.55
N VAL A 86 7.39 10.39 6.22
CA VAL A 86 6.21 9.67 5.73
C VAL A 86 5.06 10.66 5.55
N PRO A 87 4.21 10.53 4.52
CA PRO A 87 2.96 11.28 4.49
C PRO A 87 2.09 10.82 5.67
N CYS A 88 1.64 11.76 6.50
CA CYS A 88 0.78 11.47 7.64
C CYS A 88 -0.27 12.56 7.82
N ALA A 89 -1.51 12.17 8.08
CA ALA A 89 -2.56 13.12 8.39
C ALA A 89 -3.29 12.72 9.66
N THR A 90 -4.00 13.68 10.25
CA THR A 90 -4.94 13.39 11.35
C THR A 90 -6.16 12.69 10.75
N GLN A 91 -6.67 11.66 11.41
CA GLN A 91 -7.94 11.02 11.03
C GLN A 91 -9.04 12.08 10.76
N GLY A 92 -9.69 12.01 9.59
CA GLY A 92 -10.77 12.93 9.21
C GLY A 92 -10.36 14.22 8.49
N SER A 93 -9.06 14.42 8.21
CA SER A 93 -8.65 15.38 7.17
C SER A 93 -9.03 14.84 5.79
N ASP A 94 -9.32 15.71 4.83
CA ASP A 94 -9.54 15.39 3.39
C ASP A 94 -8.26 14.85 2.72
N ALA A 95 -7.66 13.81 3.31
CA ALA A 95 -6.43 13.18 2.86
C ALA A 95 -6.76 12.36 1.62
N SER A 96 -6.53 13.00 0.47
CA SER A 96 -6.61 12.44 -0.89
C SER A 96 -6.05 11.02 -0.97
N ASP A 97 -6.64 10.13 -1.78
CA ASP A 97 -6.12 8.80 -2.14
C ASP A 97 -4.76 8.83 -2.88
N ALA A 98 -4.05 9.96 -2.84
CA ALA A 98 -2.77 10.18 -3.47
C ALA A 98 -1.70 9.21 -2.93
N THR A 99 -0.95 8.62 -3.86
CA THR A 99 0.26 7.88 -3.59
C THR A 99 1.37 8.85 -3.15
N PRO A 100 2.11 8.58 -2.05
CA PRO A 100 2.08 7.38 -1.22
C PRO A 100 0.89 7.37 -0.26
N LYS A 101 0.31 6.17 -0.08
CA LYS A 101 -0.80 5.92 0.84
C LYS A 101 -0.57 6.61 2.19
N TRP A 102 -1.49 7.47 2.57
CA TRP A 102 -1.48 8.14 3.86
C TRP A 102 -1.46 7.16 5.01
N VAL A 103 -0.76 7.56 6.06
CA VAL A 103 -0.72 6.82 7.32
C VAL A 103 -1.29 7.70 8.41
N ASP A 104 -2.22 7.15 9.18
CA ASP A 104 -2.78 7.83 10.34
C ASP A 104 -1.65 8.19 11.33
N ARG A 105 -1.58 9.48 11.70
CA ARG A 105 -0.55 9.96 12.63
C ARG A 105 -0.68 9.28 13.98
N GLU A 106 -1.90 9.09 14.46
CA GLU A 106 -2.12 8.45 15.74
C GLU A 106 -1.68 6.97 15.70
N ALA A 107 -1.93 6.27 14.59
CA ALA A 107 -1.37 4.94 14.35
C ALA A 107 0.16 4.93 14.34
N LEU A 108 0.81 5.87 13.63
CA LEU A 108 2.28 6.01 13.62
C LEU A 108 2.89 6.15 15.01
N VAL A 109 2.21 6.91 15.88
CA VAL A 109 2.66 7.13 17.27
C VAL A 109 2.48 5.88 18.13
N ARG A 110 1.42 5.09 17.90
CA ARG A 110 1.14 3.86 18.66
C ARG A 110 1.95 2.66 18.19
N SER A 111 2.38 2.64 16.93
CA SER A 111 3.15 1.52 16.40
C SER A 111 4.49 1.34 17.09
N ALA A 112 4.75 0.12 17.57
CA ALA A 112 6.06 -0.24 18.10
C ALA A 112 7.09 -0.46 16.99
N HIS A 113 6.65 -0.93 15.82
CA HIS A 113 7.51 -1.35 14.73
C HIS A 113 7.03 -0.81 13.38
N GLY A 114 7.98 -0.60 12.47
CA GLY A 114 7.73 -0.22 11.09
C GLY A 114 8.62 -0.97 10.10
N ARG A 115 8.15 -1.07 8.86
CA ARG A 115 8.93 -1.52 7.70
C ARG A 115 8.92 -0.44 6.63
N ALA A 116 10.12 -0.10 6.14
CA ALA A 116 10.30 0.89 5.09
C ALA A 116 10.94 0.26 3.86
N PHE A 117 10.39 0.62 2.70
CA PHE A 117 10.89 0.26 1.38
C PHE A 117 11.51 1.51 0.77
N LEU A 118 12.79 1.43 0.40
CA LEU A 118 13.58 2.59 0.00
C LEU A 118 14.19 2.41 -1.39
N GLY A 119 14.20 3.49 -2.15
CA GLY A 119 14.93 3.60 -3.41
C GLY A 119 16.45 3.64 -3.21
N GLY A 120 17.20 3.50 -4.30
CA GLY A 120 18.67 3.55 -4.28
C GLY A 120 19.22 4.88 -3.75
N ASP A 121 18.48 5.96 -3.88
CA ASP A 121 18.76 7.29 -3.32
C ASP A 121 18.41 7.43 -1.82
N GLY A 122 17.65 6.47 -1.28
CA GLY A 122 17.14 6.50 0.10
C GLY A 122 15.77 7.16 0.24
N GLY A 123 15.12 7.49 -0.88
CA GLY A 123 13.74 7.97 -0.93
C GLY A 123 12.76 6.88 -0.45
N LEU A 124 11.73 7.30 0.27
CA LEU A 124 10.68 6.39 0.75
C LEU A 124 9.74 6.03 -0.40
N ILE A 125 9.66 4.74 -0.72
CA ILE A 125 8.73 4.19 -1.72
C ILE A 125 7.42 3.79 -1.03
N ALA A 126 7.53 3.03 0.05
CA ALA A 126 6.38 2.55 0.80
C ALA A 126 6.73 2.37 2.28
N TYR A 127 5.68 2.41 3.09
CA TYR A 127 5.78 2.30 4.53
C TYR A 127 4.68 1.40 5.09
N GLU A 128 5.04 0.57 6.06
CA GLU A 128 4.11 -0.31 6.77
C GLU A 128 4.33 -0.21 8.27
N LEU A 129 3.23 -0.33 9.00
CA LEU A 129 3.18 -0.35 10.45
C LEU A 129 2.77 -1.73 10.94
N TYR A 130 3.39 -2.16 12.03
CA TYR A 130 3.00 -3.37 12.76
C TYR A 130 2.65 -3.02 14.21
N ASP A 131 1.97 -3.97 14.86
CA ASP A 131 1.67 -3.94 16.29
C ASP A 131 1.03 -2.62 16.72
N LEU A 132 -0.10 -2.31 16.07
CA LEU A 132 -0.99 -1.25 16.50
C LEU A 132 -1.68 -1.70 17.79
N ASN A 133 -1.15 -1.27 18.94
CA ASN A 133 -1.83 -1.39 20.23
C ASN A 133 -2.95 -0.35 20.37
#